data_AF-A0A3N5ZIF0-F1
#
_entry.id   AF-A0A3N5ZIF0-F1
#
_cell.length_a   1.000
_cell.length_b   1.000
_cell.length_c   1.000
_cell.angle_alpha   90.00
_cell.angle_beta   90.00
_cell.angle_gamma   90.00
#
_symmetry.space_group_name_H-M   'P 1'
#
loop_
_entity.id
_entity.type
_entity.pdbx_description
1 polymer ?
#
loop_
_entity_poly.entity_id
_entity_poly.type
_entity_poly.pdbx_seq_one_letter_code
_entity_poly.pdbx_strand_id
1 'polypeptide(L)'
;MSRSRLCLLLTCFAFAGLWASGPSLAAPLGAPSAWTLLSDDDEREIAKYARKLNQLEIKRAKDRQKLEAEYLKLFRRKKSMDLRELQKRMDKILEKREKLEEKYRREILKLEREQARRG
;
A
#
# COMPACT_ATOMS: atom_id res chain seq x y z
N MET A 1 -20.41 -23.35 -34.25
CA MET A 1 -20.07 -21.92 -34.34
C MET A 1 -20.19 -21.27 -32.96
N SER A 2 -19.04 -20.83 -32.42
CA SER A 2 -18.75 -19.77 -31.42
C SER A 2 -19.48 -19.64 -30.07
N ARG A 3 -18.67 -19.22 -29.06
CA ARG A 3 -18.95 -18.65 -27.71
C ARG A 3 -19.00 -19.71 -26.61
N SER A 4 -17.93 -19.94 -25.83
CA SER A 4 -17.30 -19.03 -24.85
C SER A 4 -18.31 -18.39 -23.89
N ARG A 5 -18.17 -18.76 -22.60
CA ARG A 5 -18.75 -18.20 -21.37
C ARG A 5 -20.13 -18.75 -20.99
N LEU A 6 -20.16 -19.70 -20.05
CA LEU A 6 -21.03 -19.72 -18.86
C LEU A 6 -20.82 -21.05 -18.10
N CYS A 7 -20.97 -21.02 -16.78
CA CYS A 7 -20.60 -22.01 -15.75
C CYS A 7 -19.10 -22.02 -15.40
N LEU A 8 -18.54 -21.39 -14.36
CA LEU A 8 -19.05 -20.93 -13.06
C LEU A 8 -19.94 -21.94 -12.33
N LEU A 9 -19.35 -22.49 -11.25
CA LEU A 9 -19.96 -23.27 -10.16
C LEU A 9 -19.87 -24.80 -10.34
N LEU A 10 -19.49 -25.47 -9.23
CA LEU A 10 -19.22 -26.89 -9.01
C LEU A 10 -17.70 -27.20 -9.16
N THR A 11 -16.91 -27.45 -8.12
CA THR A 11 -17.21 -28.01 -6.79
C THR A 11 -16.16 -27.61 -5.76
N CYS A 12 -16.68 -27.12 -4.63
CA CYS A 12 -16.02 -27.00 -3.35
C CYS A 12 -15.88 -28.37 -2.66
N PHE A 13 -14.75 -28.57 -2.00
CA PHE A 13 -14.52 -29.41 -0.81
C PHE A 13 -14.60 -30.95 -0.87
N ALA A 14 -13.42 -31.52 -0.54
CA ALA A 14 -13.19 -32.61 0.39
C ALA A 14 -13.65 -34.03 0.03
N PHE A 15 -12.67 -34.92 -0.20
CA PHE A 15 -12.45 -36.15 0.59
C PHE A 15 -11.13 -36.78 0.09
N ALA A 16 -10.05 -36.66 0.86
CA ALA A 16 -9.62 -37.67 1.83
C ALA A 16 -8.94 -38.87 1.16
N GLY A 17 -7.60 -38.85 1.27
CA GLY A 17 -6.73 -39.97 1.61
C GLY A 17 -6.73 -41.18 0.69
N LEU A 18 -5.57 -41.50 0.11
CA LEU A 18 -5.18 -42.88 -0.10
C LEU A 18 -3.66 -42.98 -0.44
N TRP A 19 -2.92 -43.66 0.45
CA TRP A 19 -1.58 -44.29 0.33
C TRP A 19 -0.34 -43.39 0.40
N ALA A 20 0.39 -43.29 1.54
CA ALA A 20 1.20 -44.30 2.27
C ALA A 20 2.39 -44.80 1.41
N SER A 21 3.69 -44.79 1.77
CA SER A 21 4.42 -45.05 3.03
C SER A 21 5.94 -44.81 2.74
N GLY A 22 6.73 -44.00 3.46
CA GLY A 22 7.47 -44.23 4.75
C GLY A 22 9.01 -44.34 4.50
N PRO A 23 9.95 -44.20 5.48
CA PRO A 23 9.86 -43.72 6.87
C PRO A 23 10.93 -42.69 7.34
N SER A 24 10.64 -42.15 8.53
CA SER A 24 11.33 -41.35 9.56
C SER A 24 12.86 -41.30 9.68
N LEU A 25 13.39 -40.13 10.10
CA LEU A 25 14.12 -39.93 11.37
C LEU A 25 14.47 -38.44 11.63
N ALA A 26 13.88 -37.90 12.71
CA ALA A 26 14.43 -36.90 13.62
C ALA A 26 15.04 -35.58 13.06
N ALA A 27 14.20 -34.56 12.88
CA ALA A 27 14.60 -33.19 13.21
C ALA A 27 14.11 -32.90 14.65
N PRO A 28 14.97 -32.40 15.56
CA PRO A 28 14.61 -32.24 16.95
C PRO A 28 13.52 -31.18 17.09
N LEU A 29 12.47 -31.54 17.83
CA LEU A 29 11.67 -30.63 18.62
C LEU A 29 12.62 -29.71 19.40
N GLY A 30 12.76 -28.45 18.98
CA GLY A 30 13.76 -27.59 19.60
C GLY A 30 14.04 -26.27 18.91
N ALA A 31 13.05 -25.64 18.29
CA ALA A 31 13.05 -24.19 18.23
C ALA A 31 11.68 -23.77 18.75
N PRO A 32 11.56 -23.13 19.94
CA PRO A 32 10.35 -22.38 20.20
C PRO A 32 10.21 -21.44 19.01
N SER A 33 9.14 -21.60 18.25
CA SER A 33 8.75 -20.58 17.29
C SER A 33 8.75 -19.29 18.08
N ALA A 34 9.62 -18.37 17.69
CA ALA A 34 9.69 -17.04 18.24
C ALA A 34 8.41 -16.30 17.82
N TRP A 35 7.27 -16.76 18.33
CA TRP A 35 6.21 -15.88 18.75
C TRP A 35 6.83 -15.09 19.90
N THR A 36 7.65 -14.10 19.55
CA THR A 36 7.94 -13.00 20.46
C THR A 36 6.56 -12.51 20.90
N LEU A 37 6.19 -12.88 22.12
CA LEU A 37 5.09 -12.27 22.86
C LEU A 37 5.49 -10.81 22.97
N LEU A 38 5.02 -10.02 22.00
CA LEU A 38 5.02 -8.57 22.11
C LEU A 38 4.31 -8.27 23.43
N SER A 39 4.94 -7.46 24.27
CA SER A 39 4.26 -7.03 25.48
C SER A 39 3.03 -6.22 25.07
N ASP A 40 1.99 -6.21 25.92
CA ASP A 40 0.79 -5.39 25.68
C ASP A 40 1.14 -3.90 25.44
N ASP A 41 2.27 -3.44 25.98
CA ASP A 41 2.80 -2.10 25.77
C ASP A 41 3.43 -1.91 24.38
N ASP A 42 4.13 -2.91 23.85
CA ASP A 42 4.69 -2.89 22.49
C ASP A 42 3.58 -2.87 21.43
N GLU A 43 2.52 -3.67 21.64
CA GLU A 43 1.36 -3.68 20.73
C GLU A 43 0.67 -2.31 20.68
N ARG A 44 0.55 -1.63 21.82
CA ARG A 44 -0.03 -0.29 21.90
C ARG A 44 0.82 0.75 21.18
N GLU A 45 2.14 0.70 21.31
CA GLU A 45 3.05 1.63 20.62
C GLU A 45 3.05 1.41 19.11
N ILE A 46 3.06 0.15 18.65
CA ILE A 46 2.92 -0.21 17.24
C ILE A 46 1.59 0.30 16.68
N ALA A 47 0.48 0.12 17.41
CA ALA A 47 -0.83 0.61 17.00
C ALA A 47 -0.87 2.15 16.90
N LYS A 48 -0.22 2.87 17.83
CA LYS A 48 -0.10 4.34 17.76
C LYS A 48 0.68 4.78 16.53
N TYR A 49 1.80 4.11 16.22
CA TYR A 49 2.59 4.37 15.02
C TYR A 49 1.77 4.13 13.75
N ALA A 50 1.11 2.98 13.64
CA ALA A 50 0.28 2.62 12.49
C ALA A 50 -0.85 3.64 12.25
N ARG A 51 -1.49 4.13 13.32
CA ARG A 51 -2.51 5.20 13.23
C ARG A 51 -1.93 6.50 12.67
N LYS A 52 -0.75 6.92 13.13
CA LYS A 52 -0.08 8.13 12.63
C LYS A 52 0.30 8.00 11.15
N LEU A 53 0.85 6.84 10.76
CA LEU A 53 1.21 6.55 9.38
C LEU A 53 -0.02 6.60 8.45
N ASN A 54 -1.10 5.92 8.85
CA ASN A 54 -2.34 5.90 8.08
C ASN A 54 -2.95 7.31 7.93
N GLN A 55 -2.93 8.13 9.00
CA GLN A 55 -3.37 9.53 8.90
C GLN A 55 -2.55 10.35 7.88
N LEU A 56 -1.24 10.12 7.79
CA LEU A 56 -0.40 10.74 6.78
C LEU A 56 -0.73 10.24 5.36
N GLU A 57 -0.95 8.94 5.19
CA GLU A 57 -1.35 8.36 3.91
C GLU A 57 -2.68 8.92 3.41
N ILE A 58 -3.68 9.07 4.30
CA ILE A 58 -4.96 9.70 3.97
C ILE A 58 -4.76 11.15 3.53
N LYS A 59 -3.91 11.93 4.23
CA LYS A 59 -3.60 13.31 3.84
C LYS A 59 -2.90 13.37 2.48
N ARG A 60 -1.91 12.50 2.25
CA ARG A 60 -1.19 12.36 0.98
C ARG A 60 -2.14 12.03 -0.17
N ALA A 61 -3.07 11.09 0.04
CA ALA A 61 -4.06 10.72 -0.95
C ALA A 61 -5.00 11.89 -1.30
N LYS A 62 -5.51 12.61 -0.29
CA LYS A 62 -6.36 13.79 -0.50
C LYS A 62 -5.64 14.89 -1.28
N ASP A 63 -4.39 15.18 -0.96
CA ASP A 63 -3.66 16.22 -1.68
C ASP A 63 -3.27 15.79 -3.10
N ARG A 64 -2.98 14.50 -3.32
CA ARG A 64 -2.79 13.95 -4.67
C ARG A 64 -4.06 14.09 -5.52
N GLN A 65 -5.23 13.78 -4.94
CA GLN A 65 -6.52 13.96 -5.63
C GLN A 65 -6.79 15.41 -6.01
N LYS A 66 -6.46 16.38 -5.15
CA LYS A 66 -6.58 17.81 -5.48
C LYS A 66 -5.70 18.18 -6.68
N LEU A 67 -4.47 17.66 -6.71
CA LEU A 67 -3.50 17.93 -7.76
C LEU A 67 -3.91 17.29 -9.10
N GLU A 68 -4.48 16.09 -9.05
CA GLU A 68 -5.10 15.42 -10.20
C GLU A 68 -6.33 16.20 -10.72
N ALA A 69 -7.15 16.75 -9.82
CA ALA A 69 -8.26 17.61 -10.22
C ALA A 69 -7.79 18.91 -10.88
N GLU A 70 -6.68 19.51 -10.41
CA GLU A 70 -6.03 20.65 -11.10
C GLU A 70 -5.56 20.28 -12.51
N TYR A 71 -4.94 19.10 -12.64
CA TYR A 71 -4.49 18.58 -13.93
C TYR A 71 -5.66 18.38 -14.91
N LEU A 72 -6.73 17.70 -14.49
CA LEU A 72 -7.91 17.46 -15.32
C LEU A 72 -8.62 18.76 -15.75
N LYS A 73 -8.57 19.81 -14.92
CA LYS A 73 -9.11 21.13 -15.27
C LYS A 73 -8.37 21.79 -16.45
N LEU A 74 -7.12 21.42 -16.73
CA LEU A 74 -6.39 21.94 -17.89
C LEU A 74 -7.03 21.49 -19.21
N PHE A 75 -7.54 20.26 -19.26
CA PHE A 75 -8.09 19.64 -20.47
C PHE A 75 -9.61 19.83 -20.62
N ARG A 76 -10.32 20.22 -19.55
CA ARG A 76 -11.77 20.49 -19.59
C ARG A 76 -12.14 21.87 -20.15
N ARG A 77 -11.17 22.74 -20.44
CA ARG A 77 -11.45 24.08 -20.97
C ARG A 77 -11.92 24.00 -22.43
N LYS A 78 -13.11 24.54 -22.73
CA LYS A 78 -13.70 24.61 -24.08
C LYS A 78 -12.89 25.46 -25.08
N LYS A 79 -12.02 26.34 -24.60
CA LYS A 79 -11.08 27.12 -25.45
C LYS A 79 -9.78 26.34 -25.57
N SER A 80 -9.30 26.15 -26.81
CA SER A 80 -7.96 25.67 -27.09
C SER A 80 -6.96 26.61 -26.41
N MET A 81 -6.22 26.07 -25.45
CA MET A 81 -5.10 26.76 -24.82
C MET A 81 -3.90 26.63 -25.74
N ASP A 82 -3.07 27.67 -25.84
CA ASP A 82 -1.80 27.57 -26.56
C ASP A 82 -0.94 26.44 -25.93
N LEU A 83 -0.29 25.64 -26.77
CA LEU A 83 0.52 24.50 -26.35
C LEU A 83 1.63 24.94 -25.39
N ARG A 84 2.22 26.11 -25.63
CA ARG A 84 3.29 26.66 -24.77
C ARG A 84 2.76 27.04 -23.39
N GLU A 85 1.53 27.56 -23.31
CA GLU A 85 0.89 27.89 -22.04
C GLU A 85 0.45 26.62 -21.29
N LEU A 86 -0.07 25.63 -22.02
CA LEU A 86 -0.42 24.32 -21.46
C LEU A 86 0.81 23.65 -20.84
N GLN A 87 1.93 23.63 -21.55
CA GLN A 87 3.17 23.02 -21.06
C GLN A 87 3.67 23.71 -19.79
N LYS A 88 3.73 25.04 -19.75
CA LYS A 88 4.09 25.78 -18.52
C LYS A 88 3.19 25.45 -17.33
N ARG A 89 1.90 25.19 -17.57
CA ARG A 89 0.96 24.83 -16.49
C ARG A 89 1.14 23.37 -16.06
N MET A 90 1.45 22.46 -16.98
CA MET A 90 1.81 21.09 -16.65
C MET A 90 3.09 21.03 -15.81
N ASP A 91 4.13 21.78 -16.20
CA ASP A 91 5.40 21.84 -15.47
C ASP A 91 5.19 22.30 -14.01
N LYS A 92 4.34 23.32 -13.79
CA LYS A 92 3.97 23.77 -12.45
C LYS A 92 3.25 22.69 -11.63
N ILE A 93 2.41 21.88 -12.27
CA ILE A 93 1.72 20.77 -11.58
C ILE A 93 2.72 19.68 -11.20
N LEU A 94 3.68 19.37 -12.08
CA LEU A 94 4.77 18.43 -11.79
C LEU A 94 5.64 18.92 -10.62
N GLU A 95 6.03 20.19 -10.62
CA GLU A 95 6.82 20.78 -9.53
C GLU A 95 6.06 20.72 -8.18
N LYS A 96 4.76 21.04 -8.19
CA LYS A 96 3.91 20.89 -7.00
C LYS A 96 3.85 19.43 -6.52
N ARG A 97 3.76 18.47 -7.44
CA ARG A 97 3.73 17.05 -7.11
C ARG A 97 5.03 16.61 -6.44
N GLU A 98 6.18 17.00 -7.00
CA GLU A 98 7.49 16.67 -6.44
C GLU A 98 7.67 17.23 -5.03
N LYS A 99 7.35 18.52 -4.82
CA LYS A 99 7.41 19.15 -3.48
C LYS A 99 6.51 18.45 -2.48
N LEU A 100 5.32 18.03 -2.91
CA LEU A 100 4.37 17.32 -2.07
C LEU A 100 4.88 15.91 -1.71
N GLU A 101 5.39 15.15 -2.68
CA GLU A 101 5.98 13.83 -2.43
C GLU A 101 7.19 13.92 -1.52
N GLU A 102 8.06 14.92 -1.70
CA GLU A 102 9.21 15.13 -0.85
C GLU A 102 8.81 15.49 0.59
N LYS A 103 7.80 16.34 0.77
CA LYS A 103 7.25 16.66 2.10
C LYS A 103 6.82 15.40 2.84
N TYR A 104 5.98 14.57 2.21
CA TYR A 104 5.48 13.34 2.85
C TYR A 104 6.59 12.31 3.06
N ARG A 105 7.57 12.21 2.15
CA ARG A 105 8.74 11.35 2.34
C ARG A 105 9.54 11.76 3.58
N ARG A 106 9.77 13.06 3.79
CA ARG A 106 10.47 13.57 4.98
C ARG A 106 9.68 13.30 6.27
N GLU A 107 8.36 13.41 6.24
CA GLU A 107 7.50 13.12 7.40
C GLU A 107 7.51 11.63 7.77
N ILE A 108 7.44 10.74 6.77
CA ILE A 108 7.54 9.28 6.99
C ILE A 108 8.91 8.91 7.59
N LEU A 109 10.00 9.42 7.01
CA LEU A 109 11.35 9.18 7.53
C LEU A 109 11.53 9.66 8.98
N LYS A 110 10.87 10.76 9.37
CA LYS A 110 10.89 11.23 10.76
C LYS A 110 10.18 10.23 11.68
N LEU A 111 9.01 9.74 11.28
CA LEU A 111 8.27 8.74 12.04
C LEU A 111 9.05 7.41 12.17
N GLU A 112 9.66 6.94 11.09
CA GLU A 112 10.49 5.72 11.12
C GLU A 112 11.69 5.87 12.06
N ARG A 113 12.36 7.03 12.07
CA ARG A 113 13.44 7.32 13.02
C ARG A 113 12.96 7.40 14.46
N GLU A 114 11.77 7.94 14.71
CA GLU A 114 11.16 7.96 16.04
C GLU A 114 10.85 6.55 16.53
N GLN A 115 10.36 5.67 15.65
CA GLN A 115 10.11 4.27 15.98
C GLN A 115 11.41 3.51 16.25
N ALA A 116 12.43 3.69 15.41
CA ALA A 116 13.74 3.03 15.55
C ALA A 116 14.53 3.48 16.80
N ARG A 117 14.17 4.61 17.43
CA ARG A 117 14.75 5.05 18.72
C ARG A 117 14.03 4.44 19.93
N ARG A 118 12.84 3.86 19.74
CA ARG A 118 11.99 3.32 20.81
C ARG A 118 12.08 1.81 20.96
N GLY A 119 12.42 1.09 19.88
CA GLY A 119 12.84 -0.32 19.92
C GLY A 119 14.33 -0.44 20.16
#